data_AF-A0AAU6Q3N3-F1
#
_entry.id   AF-A0AAU6Q3N3-F1
#
_cell.length_a   1.000
_cell.length_b   1.000
_cell.length_c   1.000
_cell.angle_alpha   90.00
_cell.angle_beta   90.00
_cell.angle_gamma   90.00
#
_symmetry.space_group_name_H-M   'P 1'
#
loop_
_entity.id
_entity.type
_entity.pdbx_description
1 polymer ?
#
loop_
_entity_poly.entity_id
_entity_poly.type
_entity_poly.pdbx_seq_one_letter_code
_entity_poly.pdbx_strand_id
1 'polypeptide(L)'
;MSLSALASLLSRPSETLPDPDDLTRQARALWPVTASESVQAAALALTWGFPSLTLTALPAFSDLPEVAHLRAAALLRLGRGAEVTLTPDSARAAVLQARAAWQQAGADAPRLATLARQQARAEGDAAALIAAATLHAETELHANEPRSALRSLAEGLKVAEMLGQEADAHLLALLAHAQQRVGGHAKAAQTAHKALERSLPRSPARCIALLALRETATAQDEARAGELSPLWWARWLATDVEEAQKI
;
A
#
# COMPACT_ATOMS: atom_id res chain seq x y z
N MET A 1 -11.26 -27.09 5.77
CA MET A 1 -10.95 -26.82 4.34
C MET A 1 -9.73 -25.90 4.31
N SER A 2 -8.80 -26.13 3.39
CA SER A 2 -7.41 -25.68 3.57
C SER A 2 -7.17 -24.26 3.04
N LEU A 3 -6.61 -23.38 3.88
CA LEU A 3 -6.03 -22.08 3.49
C LEU A 3 -5.04 -22.21 2.32
N SER A 4 -4.42 -23.38 2.13
CA SER A 4 -3.58 -23.69 0.96
C SER A 4 -4.34 -23.66 -0.36
N ALA A 5 -5.59 -24.14 -0.39
CA ALA A 5 -6.42 -24.10 -1.59
C ALA A 5 -6.82 -22.65 -1.93
N LEU A 6 -7.13 -21.84 -0.91
CA LEU A 6 -7.38 -20.42 -1.09
C LEU A 6 -6.12 -19.70 -1.60
N ALA A 7 -4.95 -19.98 -1.01
CA ALA A 7 -3.69 -19.40 -1.47
C ALA A 7 -3.40 -19.73 -2.94
N SER A 8 -3.59 -20.99 -3.34
CA SER A 8 -3.40 -21.44 -4.72
C SER A 8 -4.38 -20.78 -5.70
N LEU A 9 -5.62 -20.52 -5.26
CA LEU A 9 -6.61 -19.80 -6.07
C LEU A 9 -6.20 -18.33 -6.27
N LEU A 10 -5.80 -17.64 -5.19
CA LEU A 10 -5.50 -16.20 -5.19
C LEU A 10 -4.16 -15.85 -5.84
N SER A 11 -3.20 -16.78 -5.82
CA SER A 11 -1.85 -16.59 -6.40
C SER A 11 -1.80 -16.72 -7.93
N ARG A 12 -2.92 -17.02 -8.60
CA ARG A 12 -2.95 -17.15 -10.06
C ARG A 12 -2.65 -15.81 -10.73
N PRO A 13 -1.92 -15.81 -11.87
CA PRO A 13 -1.64 -14.59 -12.61
C PRO A 13 -2.93 -13.95 -13.12
N SER A 14 -2.94 -12.62 -13.23
CA SER A 14 -4.13 -11.81 -13.53
C SER A 14 -4.87 -12.28 -14.79
N GLU A 15 -4.14 -12.66 -15.84
CA GLU A 15 -4.67 -13.13 -17.13
C GLU A 15 -5.47 -14.44 -17.03
N THR A 16 -5.29 -15.18 -15.93
CA THR A 16 -5.93 -16.48 -15.68
C THR A 16 -6.93 -16.46 -14.55
N LEU A 17 -7.13 -15.28 -13.95
CA LEU A 17 -8.13 -15.15 -12.90
C LEU A 17 -9.53 -15.22 -13.51
N PRO A 18 -10.48 -15.88 -12.82
CA PRO A 18 -11.88 -15.72 -13.14
C PRO A 18 -12.29 -14.25 -13.04
N ASP A 19 -13.43 -13.94 -13.66
CA ASP A 19 -14.20 -12.72 -13.37
C ASP A 19 -14.25 -12.48 -11.83
N PRO A 20 -14.04 -11.24 -11.32
CA PRO A 20 -14.00 -10.96 -9.88
C PRO A 20 -15.16 -11.55 -9.06
N ASP A 21 -16.37 -11.59 -9.65
CA ASP A 21 -17.54 -12.20 -9.02
C ASP A 21 -17.42 -13.72 -8.90
N ASP A 22 -16.85 -14.38 -9.90
CA ASP A 22 -16.61 -15.83 -9.86
C ASP A 22 -15.45 -16.19 -8.93
N LEU A 23 -14.39 -15.39 -8.89
CA LEU A 23 -13.31 -15.56 -7.91
C LEU A 23 -13.83 -15.43 -6.48
N THR A 24 -14.68 -14.44 -6.22
CA THR A 24 -15.33 -14.25 -4.91
C THR A 24 -16.19 -15.45 -4.54
N ARG A 25 -16.95 -15.99 -5.50
CA ARG A 25 -17.77 -17.18 -5.30
C ARG A 25 -16.93 -18.41 -4.98
N GLN A 26 -15.85 -18.66 -5.75
CA GLN A 26 -14.93 -19.78 -5.53
C GLN A 26 -14.20 -19.64 -4.17
N ALA A 27 -13.73 -18.43 -3.83
CA ALA A 27 -13.12 -18.17 -2.54
C ALA A 27 -14.09 -18.39 -1.37
N ARG A 28 -15.37 -18.00 -1.52
CA ARG A 28 -16.43 -18.28 -0.54
C ARG A 28 -16.71 -19.77 -0.36
N ALA A 29 -16.64 -20.56 -1.42
CA ALA A 29 -16.80 -22.01 -1.30
C ALA A 29 -15.64 -22.66 -0.51
N LEU A 30 -14.46 -22.03 -0.52
CA LEU A 30 -13.29 -22.43 0.24
C LEU A 30 -13.22 -21.73 1.62
N TRP A 31 -14.25 -20.95 1.99
CA TRP A 31 -14.18 -20.08 3.15
C TRP A 31 -14.00 -20.88 4.44
N PRO A 32 -13.12 -20.45 5.34
CA PRO A 32 -12.91 -21.15 6.58
C PRO A 32 -14.12 -21.07 7.53
N VAL A 33 -14.20 -22.03 8.45
CA VAL A 33 -15.39 -22.20 9.30
C VAL A 33 -15.24 -21.46 10.64
N THR A 34 -14.00 -21.09 11.00
CA THR A 34 -13.69 -20.43 12.27
C THR A 34 -13.32 -18.95 12.09
N ALA A 35 -13.43 -18.18 13.17
CA ALA A 35 -13.03 -16.76 13.19
C ALA A 35 -11.54 -16.58 12.93
N SER A 36 -10.67 -17.41 13.54
CA SER A 36 -9.22 -17.32 13.37
C SER A 36 -8.80 -17.59 11.93
N GLU A 37 -9.34 -18.64 11.31
CA GLU A 37 -9.03 -18.95 9.91
C GLU A 37 -9.61 -17.88 8.97
N SER A 38 -10.76 -17.27 9.30
CA SER A 38 -11.33 -16.16 8.52
C SER A 38 -10.42 -14.94 8.52
N VAL A 39 -9.78 -14.62 9.65
CA VAL A 39 -8.76 -13.55 9.73
C VAL A 39 -7.54 -13.88 8.86
N GLN A 40 -7.06 -15.13 8.90
CA GLN A 40 -5.94 -15.56 8.04
C GLN A 40 -6.31 -15.52 6.55
N ALA A 41 -7.52 -15.95 6.19
CA ALA A 41 -8.04 -15.84 4.82
C ALA A 41 -8.18 -14.37 4.38
N ALA A 42 -8.65 -13.49 5.26
CA ALA A 42 -8.74 -12.05 5.01
C ALA A 42 -7.37 -11.42 4.75
N ALA A 43 -6.38 -11.74 5.59
CA ALA A 43 -5.01 -11.30 5.44
C ALA A 43 -4.38 -11.80 4.13
N LEU A 44 -4.63 -13.07 3.79
CA LEU A 44 -4.16 -13.67 2.53
C LEU A 44 -4.80 -13.00 1.31
N ALA A 45 -6.11 -12.77 1.33
CA ALA A 45 -6.81 -12.03 0.28
C ALA A 45 -6.23 -10.62 0.11
N LEU A 46 -5.92 -9.94 1.21
CA LEU A 46 -5.32 -8.61 1.16
C LEU A 46 -3.90 -8.67 0.58
N THR A 47 -3.07 -9.62 1.01
CA THR A 47 -1.72 -9.82 0.48
C THR A 47 -1.72 -10.01 -1.03
N TRP A 48 -2.70 -10.74 -1.59
CA TRP A 48 -2.81 -11.00 -3.03
C TRP A 48 -3.62 -9.96 -3.82
N GLY A 49 -4.01 -8.84 -3.18
CA GLY A 49 -4.62 -7.71 -3.87
C GLY A 49 -6.14 -7.77 -4.01
N PHE A 50 -6.85 -8.46 -3.11
CA PHE A 50 -8.31 -8.57 -3.16
C PHE A 50 -8.98 -7.90 -1.94
N PRO A 51 -8.96 -6.56 -1.85
CA PRO A 51 -9.47 -5.85 -0.68
C PRO A 51 -10.97 -6.05 -0.46
N SER A 52 -11.80 -6.20 -1.50
CA SER A 52 -13.24 -6.47 -1.31
C SER A 52 -13.49 -7.86 -0.74
N LEU A 53 -12.70 -8.85 -1.17
CA LEU A 53 -12.73 -10.18 -0.58
C LEU A 53 -12.29 -10.13 0.89
N THR A 54 -11.25 -9.38 1.23
CA THR A 54 -10.83 -9.12 2.62
C THR A 54 -11.97 -8.53 3.45
N LEU A 55 -12.78 -7.61 2.93
CA LEU A 55 -13.90 -7.06 3.71
C LEU A 55 -15.03 -8.06 3.92
N THR A 56 -15.30 -8.90 2.91
CA THR A 56 -16.27 -10.00 3.00
C THR A 56 -15.81 -11.06 4.00
N ALA A 57 -14.49 -11.27 4.07
CA ALA A 57 -13.82 -12.28 4.86
C ALA A 57 -13.91 -12.04 6.36
N LEU A 58 -13.80 -10.78 6.75
CA LEU A 58 -13.64 -10.40 8.14
C LEU A 58 -14.97 -10.56 8.89
N PRO A 59 -14.92 -11.03 10.14
CA PRO A 59 -16.10 -11.05 10.98
C PRO A 59 -16.67 -9.62 11.10
N ALA A 60 -18.00 -9.52 11.08
CA ALA A 60 -18.70 -8.24 11.17
C ALA A 60 -18.39 -7.49 12.47
N PHE A 61 -18.23 -8.24 13.57
CA PHE A 61 -17.87 -7.73 14.88
C PHE A 61 -16.67 -8.51 15.42
N SER A 62 -15.65 -7.78 15.86
CA SER A 62 -14.49 -8.35 16.55
C SER A 62 -13.75 -7.23 17.28
N ASP A 63 -13.39 -7.48 18.53
CA ASP A 63 -12.58 -6.58 19.34
C ASP A 63 -11.07 -6.80 19.12
N LEU A 64 -10.69 -7.70 18.20
CA LEU A 64 -9.29 -7.98 17.89
C LEU A 64 -8.69 -6.82 17.07
N PRO A 65 -7.60 -6.17 17.53
CA PRO A 65 -6.97 -5.07 16.81
C PRO A 65 -6.55 -5.43 15.38
N GLU A 66 -6.13 -6.67 15.17
CA GLU A 66 -5.74 -7.19 13.84
C GLU A 66 -6.89 -7.16 12.83
N VAL A 67 -8.13 -7.44 13.26
CA VAL A 67 -9.32 -7.36 12.41
C VAL A 67 -9.58 -5.91 12.00
N ALA A 68 -9.48 -4.98 12.94
CA ALA A 68 -9.66 -3.55 12.67
C ALA A 68 -8.58 -3.03 11.71
N HIS A 69 -7.32 -3.43 11.89
CA HIS A 69 -6.22 -3.08 11.01
C HIS A 69 -6.40 -3.63 9.59
N LEU A 70 -6.78 -4.91 9.45
CA LEU A 70 -7.04 -5.53 8.14
C LEU A 70 -8.21 -4.85 7.42
N ARG A 71 -9.30 -4.57 8.15
CA ARG A 71 -10.47 -3.84 7.63
C ARG A 71 -10.07 -2.46 7.13
N ALA A 72 -9.33 -1.70 7.93
CA ALA A 72 -8.85 -0.38 7.55
C ALA A 72 -7.93 -0.44 6.33
N ALA A 73 -6.96 -1.35 6.30
CA ALA A 73 -6.06 -1.51 5.17
C ALA A 73 -6.81 -1.85 3.86
N ALA A 74 -7.83 -2.72 3.92
CA ALA A 74 -8.67 -3.02 2.78
C ALA A 74 -9.51 -1.82 2.32
N LEU A 75 -10.16 -1.10 3.25
CA LEU A 75 -10.90 0.13 2.95
C LEU A 75 -10.00 1.19 2.28
N LEU A 76 -8.77 1.37 2.79
CA LEU A 76 -7.80 2.29 2.21
C LEU A 76 -7.41 1.89 0.78
N ARG A 77 -7.25 0.61 0.46
CA ARG A 77 -6.99 0.20 -0.94
C ARG A 77 -8.14 0.57 -1.88
N LEU A 78 -9.38 0.43 -1.40
CA LEU A 78 -10.60 0.82 -2.11
C LEU A 78 -10.84 2.34 -2.13
N GLY A 79 -9.98 3.16 -1.49
CA GLY A 79 -10.16 4.60 -1.39
C GLY A 79 -11.31 5.03 -0.46
N ARG A 80 -11.78 4.11 0.39
CA ARG A 80 -12.87 4.32 1.36
C ARG A 80 -12.33 4.81 2.70
N GLY A 81 -11.37 5.74 2.66
CA GLY A 81 -10.70 6.27 3.85
C GLY A 81 -11.66 6.91 4.86
N ALA A 82 -12.80 7.46 4.42
CA ALA A 82 -13.83 8.01 5.31
C ALA A 82 -14.49 6.98 6.23
N GLU A 83 -14.42 5.69 5.87
CA GLU A 83 -15.00 4.58 6.65
C GLU A 83 -14.00 3.97 7.64
N VAL A 84 -12.76 4.45 7.65
CA VAL A 84 -11.73 3.97 8.58
C VAL A 84 -11.99 4.56 9.96
N THR A 85 -12.58 3.76 10.83
CA THR A 85 -12.80 4.08 12.24
C THR A 85 -11.78 3.35 13.10
N LEU A 86 -10.66 3.99 13.38
CA LEU A 86 -9.62 3.49 14.28
C LEU A 86 -9.35 4.49 15.39
N THR A 87 -9.23 3.99 16.62
CA THR A 87 -8.62 4.73 17.71
C THR A 87 -7.09 4.58 17.57
N PRO A 88 -6.31 5.66 17.56
CA PRO A 88 -4.85 5.60 17.39
C PRO A 88 -4.13 5.19 18.70
N ASP A 89 -4.51 4.05 19.27
CA ASP A 89 -3.93 3.50 20.49
C ASP A 89 -2.60 2.75 20.26
N SER A 90 -2.23 2.57 18.99
CA SER A 90 -0.97 1.98 18.55
C SER A 90 -0.41 2.73 17.33
N ALA A 91 0.89 2.64 17.10
CA ALA A 91 1.55 3.24 15.95
C ALA A 91 0.96 2.76 14.62
N ARG A 92 0.58 1.48 14.52
CA ARG A 92 -0.07 0.91 13.33
C ARG A 92 -1.43 1.53 13.07
N ALA A 93 -2.27 1.66 14.11
CA ALA A 93 -3.56 2.32 14.01
C ALA A 93 -3.40 3.79 13.61
N ALA A 94 -2.43 4.50 14.21
CA ALA A 94 -2.13 5.88 13.90
C ALA A 94 -1.69 6.07 12.44
N VAL A 95 -0.88 5.18 11.88
CA VAL A 95 -0.47 5.23 10.45
C VAL A 95 -1.67 5.00 9.53
N LEU A 96 -2.53 4.03 9.83
CA LEU A 96 -3.74 3.76 9.04
C LEU A 96 -4.70 4.96 9.08
N GLN A 97 -4.86 5.60 10.24
CA GLN A 97 -5.66 6.81 10.38
C GLN A 97 -5.05 8.00 9.63
N ALA A 98 -3.73 8.18 9.69
CA ALA A 98 -3.03 9.21 8.92
C ALA A 98 -3.23 9.00 7.41
N ARG A 99 -3.15 7.76 6.93
CA ARG A 99 -3.44 7.39 5.54
C ARG A 99 -4.90 7.67 5.15
N ALA A 100 -5.85 7.38 6.05
CA ALA A 100 -7.26 7.68 5.84
C ALA A 100 -7.51 9.19 5.69
N ALA A 101 -6.86 10.01 6.52
CA ALA A 101 -6.93 11.47 6.42
C ALA A 101 -6.30 11.99 5.12
N TRP A 102 -5.18 11.39 4.70
CA TRP A 102 -4.54 11.72 3.42
C TRP A 102 -5.47 11.47 2.22
N GLN A 103 -6.21 10.36 2.21
CA GLN A 103 -7.17 10.06 1.14
C GLN A 103 -8.35 11.03 1.07
N GLN A 104 -8.71 11.64 2.19
CA GLN A 104 -9.77 12.63 2.28
C GLN A 104 -9.28 14.04 1.88
N ALA A 105 -8.02 14.19 1.48
CA ALA A 105 -7.36 15.48 1.25
C ALA A 105 -7.51 16.45 2.44
N GLY A 106 -7.64 15.91 3.66
CA GLY A 106 -7.81 16.71 4.87
C GLY A 106 -6.54 17.51 5.18
N ALA A 107 -6.71 18.77 5.59
CA ALA A 107 -5.60 19.63 6.02
C ALA A 107 -4.76 19.02 7.16
N ASP A 108 -5.36 18.08 7.91
CA ASP A 108 -4.71 17.36 9.01
C ASP A 108 -3.77 16.23 8.58
N ALA A 109 -3.77 15.78 7.32
CA ALA A 109 -3.00 14.62 6.90
C ALA A 109 -1.49 14.70 7.20
N PRO A 110 -0.78 15.82 6.94
CA PRO A 110 0.63 15.96 7.28
C PRO A 110 0.89 15.91 8.79
N ARG A 111 -0.01 16.54 9.57
CA ARG A 111 0.05 16.54 11.04
C ARG A 111 -0.12 15.12 11.59
N LEU A 112 -1.11 14.38 11.11
CA LEU A 112 -1.36 13.00 11.53
C LEU A 112 -0.22 12.05 11.12
N ALA A 113 0.36 12.22 9.93
CA ALA A 113 1.54 11.45 9.52
C ALA A 113 2.74 11.71 10.44
N THR A 114 2.93 12.96 10.88
CA THR A 114 3.97 13.32 11.85
C THR A 114 3.74 12.66 13.21
N LEU A 115 2.50 12.71 13.73
CA LEU A 115 2.15 12.09 15.01
C LEU A 115 2.32 10.57 14.96
N ALA A 116 1.85 9.92 13.90
CA ALA A 116 2.02 8.48 13.70
C ALA A 116 3.51 8.08 13.66
N ARG A 117 4.36 8.89 13.02
CA ARG A 117 5.81 8.66 13.03
C ARG A 117 6.43 8.79 14.42
N GLN A 118 6.04 9.82 15.18
CA GLN A 118 6.53 10.01 16.55
C GLN A 118 6.11 8.84 17.45
N GLN A 119 4.86 8.39 17.33
CA GLN A 119 4.33 7.25 18.04
C GLN A 119 5.07 5.95 17.66
N ALA A 120 5.31 5.70 16.37
CA ALA A 120 6.08 4.54 15.92
C ALA A 120 7.51 4.50 16.49
N ARG A 121 8.17 5.66 16.60
CA ARG A 121 9.49 5.75 17.27
C ARG A 121 9.39 5.46 18.77
N ALA A 122 8.37 6.00 19.44
CA ALA A 122 8.17 5.81 20.88
C ALA A 122 7.85 4.35 21.24
N GLU A 123 7.06 3.67 20.41
CA GLU A 123 6.69 2.26 20.59
C GLU A 123 7.76 1.29 20.09
N GLY A 124 8.74 1.75 19.30
CA GLY A 124 9.73 0.89 18.66
C GLY A 124 9.15 0.02 17.54
N ASP A 125 7.98 0.35 17.00
CA ASP A 125 7.38 -0.38 15.88
C ASP A 125 8.02 0.06 14.56
N ALA A 126 9.03 -0.72 14.14
CA ALA A 126 9.77 -0.45 12.92
C ALA A 126 8.92 -0.49 11.65
N ALA A 127 7.93 -1.39 11.57
CA ALA A 127 7.06 -1.49 10.39
C ALA A 127 6.17 -0.26 10.28
N ALA A 128 5.59 0.18 11.40
CA ALA A 128 4.83 1.43 11.46
C ALA A 128 5.72 2.64 11.15
N LEU A 129 6.97 2.64 11.61
CA LEU A 129 7.92 3.72 11.35
C LEU A 129 8.25 3.85 9.86
N ILE A 130 8.55 2.73 9.19
CA ILE A 130 8.77 2.69 7.74
C ILE A 130 7.53 3.19 6.99
N ALA A 131 6.33 2.72 7.38
CA ALA A 131 5.08 3.13 6.74
C ALA A 131 4.77 4.62 6.95
N ALA A 132 5.03 5.15 8.15
CA ALA A 132 4.86 6.58 8.45
C ALA A 132 5.83 7.45 7.65
N ALA A 133 7.11 7.07 7.58
CA ALA A 133 8.12 7.76 6.77
C ALA A 133 7.75 7.75 5.27
N THR A 134 7.23 6.63 4.79
CA THR A 134 6.76 6.45 3.41
C THR A 134 5.56 7.38 3.11
N LEU A 135 4.55 7.44 3.99
CA LEU A 135 3.40 8.35 3.84
C LEU A 135 3.82 9.83 3.88
N HIS A 136 4.79 10.18 4.72
CA HIS A 136 5.32 11.54 4.79
C HIS A 136 6.00 11.93 3.47
N ALA A 137 6.85 11.05 2.94
CA ALA A 137 7.52 11.25 1.66
C ALA A 137 6.55 11.37 0.49
N GLU A 138 5.48 10.57 0.47
CA GLU A 138 4.42 10.68 -0.53
C GLU A 138 3.74 12.04 -0.50
N THR A 139 3.44 12.55 0.70
CA THR A 139 2.87 13.89 0.88
C THR A 139 3.81 14.98 0.36
N GLU A 140 5.10 14.88 0.68
CA GLU A 140 6.14 15.80 0.19
C GLU A 140 6.28 15.74 -1.34
N LEU A 141 6.21 14.54 -1.93
CA LEU A 141 6.21 14.39 -3.40
C LEU A 141 4.99 15.06 -4.03
N HIS A 142 3.80 14.92 -3.46
CA HIS A 142 2.63 15.62 -3.99
C HIS A 142 2.66 17.14 -3.79
N ALA A 143 3.43 17.63 -2.82
CA ALA A 143 3.75 19.04 -2.66
C ALA A 143 4.90 19.53 -3.56
N ASN A 144 5.42 18.67 -4.45
CA ASN A 144 6.57 18.93 -5.31
C ASN A 144 7.88 19.25 -4.54
N GLU A 145 8.10 18.54 -3.42
CA GLU A 145 9.30 18.67 -2.58
C GLU A 145 10.18 17.40 -2.61
N PRO A 146 10.74 17.00 -3.76
CA PRO A 146 11.40 15.71 -3.91
C PRO A 146 12.64 15.54 -3.02
N ARG A 147 13.37 16.63 -2.72
CA ARG A 147 14.52 16.58 -1.81
C ARG A 147 14.09 16.34 -0.35
N SER A 148 12.94 16.85 0.06
CA SER A 148 12.43 16.56 1.41
C SER A 148 11.97 15.10 1.49
N ALA A 149 11.26 14.63 0.47
CA ALA A 149 10.86 13.23 0.34
C ALA A 149 12.05 12.26 0.42
N LEU A 150 13.18 12.57 -0.24
CA LEU A 150 14.40 11.75 -0.14
C LEU A 150 14.91 11.60 1.31
N ARG A 151 14.83 12.67 2.13
CA ARG A 151 15.24 12.61 3.54
C ARG A 151 14.28 11.76 4.36
N SER A 152 12.97 11.91 4.13
CA SER A 152 11.95 11.08 4.78
C SER A 152 12.11 9.60 4.41
N LEU A 153 12.36 9.28 3.14
CA LEU A 153 12.58 7.89 2.69
C LEU A 153 13.89 7.30 3.24
N ALA A 154 14.93 8.11 3.42
CA ALA A 154 16.19 7.65 4.00
C ALA A 154 16.01 7.12 5.44
N GLU A 155 15.07 7.67 6.20
CA GLU A 155 14.72 7.16 7.53
C GLU A 155 14.20 5.71 7.43
N GLY A 156 13.22 5.45 6.57
CA GLY A 156 12.67 4.11 6.39
C GLY A 156 13.71 3.11 5.87
N LEU A 157 14.58 3.53 4.93
CA LEU A 157 15.72 2.72 4.48
C LEU A 157 16.66 2.37 5.65
N LYS A 158 16.96 3.35 6.51
CA LYS A 158 17.89 3.13 7.61
C LYS A 158 17.32 2.16 8.64
N VAL A 159 16.03 2.25 8.94
CA VAL A 159 15.34 1.32 9.82
C VAL A 159 15.39 -0.10 9.26
N ALA A 160 15.10 -0.29 7.98
CA ALA A 160 15.20 -1.61 7.33
C ALA A 160 16.62 -2.18 7.40
N GLU A 161 17.63 -1.37 7.11
CA GLU A 161 19.05 -1.75 7.19
C GLU A 161 19.45 -2.19 8.61
N MET A 162 19.06 -1.42 9.63
CA MET A 162 19.39 -1.72 11.03
C MET A 162 18.76 -3.04 11.52
N LEU A 163 17.65 -3.46 10.92
CA LEU A 163 16.97 -4.72 11.23
C LEU A 163 17.44 -5.89 10.36
N GLY A 164 18.38 -5.67 9.44
CA GLY A 164 18.80 -6.67 8.47
C GLY A 164 17.66 -7.09 7.51
N GLN A 165 16.65 -6.24 7.34
CA GLN A 165 15.49 -6.50 6.51
C GLN A 165 15.66 -5.89 5.13
N GLU A 166 15.00 -6.49 4.15
CA GLU A 166 14.88 -5.87 2.84
C GLU A 166 14.04 -4.60 2.93
N ALA A 167 14.49 -3.52 2.27
CA ALA A 167 13.67 -2.31 2.12
C ALA A 167 12.31 -2.61 1.48
N ASP A 168 11.26 -2.02 2.07
CA ASP A 168 9.87 -2.13 1.64
C ASP A 168 9.67 -1.69 0.18
N ALA A 169 8.82 -2.42 -0.55
CA ALA A 169 8.59 -2.19 -1.97
C ALA A 169 7.90 -0.84 -2.25
N HIS A 170 6.97 -0.41 -1.40
CA HIS A 170 6.28 0.87 -1.55
C HIS A 170 7.26 2.03 -1.33
N LEU A 171 8.11 1.91 -0.30
CA LEU A 171 9.19 2.85 -0.05
C LEU A 171 10.10 2.99 -1.28
N LEU A 172 10.54 1.87 -1.86
CA LEU A 172 11.39 1.88 -3.06
C LEU A 172 10.69 2.50 -4.27
N ALA A 173 9.40 2.23 -4.45
CA ALA A 173 8.61 2.82 -5.54
C ALA A 173 8.58 4.36 -5.44
N LEU A 174 8.31 4.91 -4.25
CA LEU A 174 8.36 6.36 -4.02
C LEU A 174 9.77 6.93 -4.16
N LEU A 175 10.79 6.18 -3.74
CA LEU A 175 12.18 6.58 -3.90
C LEU A 175 12.57 6.73 -5.38
N ALA A 176 12.08 5.85 -6.25
CA ALA A 176 12.31 5.98 -7.69
C ALA A 176 11.73 7.31 -8.21
N HIS A 177 10.48 7.64 -7.88
CA HIS A 177 9.86 8.92 -8.25
C HIS A 177 10.65 10.13 -7.71
N ALA A 178 11.03 10.09 -6.42
CA ALA A 178 11.83 11.16 -5.82
C ALA A 178 13.19 11.34 -6.53
N GLN A 179 13.85 10.25 -6.93
CA GLN A 179 15.12 10.27 -7.65
C GLN A 179 14.96 10.83 -9.08
N GLN A 180 13.87 10.53 -9.79
CA GLN A 180 13.62 11.09 -11.13
C GLN A 180 13.52 12.60 -11.09
N ARG A 181 12.75 13.13 -10.14
CA ARG A 181 12.51 14.58 -9.99
C ARG A 181 13.74 15.39 -9.58
N VAL A 182 14.78 14.73 -9.09
CA VAL A 182 16.09 15.36 -8.82
C VAL A 182 17.13 15.09 -9.92
N GLY A 183 16.72 14.52 -11.06
CA GLY A 183 17.57 14.26 -12.24
C GLY A 183 18.28 12.90 -12.26
N GLY A 184 17.99 12.02 -11.30
CA GLY A 184 18.64 10.71 -11.14
C GLY A 184 18.02 9.58 -11.97
N HIS A 185 17.70 9.81 -13.25
CA HIS A 185 16.86 8.90 -14.05
C HIS A 185 17.33 7.44 -14.11
N ALA A 186 18.62 7.19 -14.35
CA ALA A 186 19.16 5.83 -14.44
C ALA A 186 19.05 5.08 -13.09
N LYS A 187 19.38 5.76 -11.98
CA LYS A 187 19.27 5.20 -10.63
C LYS A 187 17.80 4.96 -10.25
N ALA A 188 16.91 5.86 -10.67
CA ALA A 188 15.50 5.72 -10.43
C ALA A 188 14.91 4.50 -11.15
N ALA A 189 15.28 4.26 -12.42
CA ALA A 189 14.84 3.07 -13.15
C ALA A 189 15.29 1.77 -12.45
N GLN A 190 16.55 1.70 -12.01
CA GLN A 190 17.04 0.56 -11.21
C GLN A 190 16.27 0.39 -9.89
N THR A 191 15.98 1.51 -9.21
CA THR A 191 15.20 1.49 -7.96
C THR A 191 13.78 1.03 -8.21
N ALA A 192 13.15 1.43 -9.31
CA ALA A 192 11.81 1.02 -9.71
C ALA A 192 11.75 -0.47 -10.08
N HIS A 193 12.72 -0.99 -10.82
CA HIS A 193 12.83 -2.44 -11.07
C HIS A 193 12.96 -3.23 -9.77
N LYS A 194 13.80 -2.77 -8.84
CA LYS A 194 13.93 -3.40 -7.52
C LYS A 194 12.63 -3.34 -6.70
N ALA A 195 11.90 -2.23 -6.79
CA ALA A 195 10.58 -2.10 -6.18
C ALA A 195 9.60 -3.12 -6.80
N LEU A 196 9.61 -3.30 -8.12
CA LEU A 196 8.78 -4.28 -8.83
C LEU A 196 9.07 -5.71 -8.40
N GLU A 197 10.35 -6.10 -8.35
CA GLU A 197 10.78 -7.44 -7.94
C GLU A 197 10.29 -7.82 -6.53
N ARG A 198 10.20 -6.82 -5.64
CA ARG A 198 9.76 -6.99 -4.25
C ARG A 198 8.27 -6.77 -4.04
N SER A 199 7.60 -6.15 -5.00
CA SER A 199 6.20 -5.82 -4.88
C SER A 199 5.33 -7.07 -4.99
N LEU A 200 4.31 -7.15 -4.14
CA LEU A 200 3.25 -8.13 -4.33
C LEU A 200 2.43 -7.77 -5.57
N PRO A 201 1.86 -8.76 -6.28
CA PRO A 201 0.92 -8.51 -7.38
C PRO A 201 -0.21 -7.59 -6.92
N ARG A 202 -0.73 -6.76 -7.83
CA ARG A 202 -1.94 -5.96 -7.60
C ARG A 202 -1.83 -4.98 -6.41
N SER A 203 -0.61 -4.67 -6.00
CA SER A 203 -0.35 -3.78 -4.86
C SER A 203 -0.12 -2.34 -5.32
N PRO A 204 -0.37 -1.34 -4.44
CA PRO A 204 -0.02 0.04 -4.74
C PRO A 204 1.45 0.24 -5.08
N ALA A 205 2.35 -0.47 -4.37
CA ALA A 205 3.79 -0.42 -4.61
C ALA A 205 4.14 -0.82 -6.05
N ARG A 206 3.54 -1.92 -6.53
CA ARG A 206 3.72 -2.41 -7.91
C ARG A 206 3.27 -1.39 -8.94
N CYS A 207 2.07 -0.83 -8.76
CA CYS A 207 1.53 0.18 -9.67
C CYS A 207 2.45 1.41 -9.73
N ILE A 208 2.86 1.94 -8.57
CA ILE A 208 3.71 3.14 -8.50
C ILE A 208 5.09 2.87 -9.13
N ALA A 209 5.65 1.67 -8.94
CA ALA A 209 6.91 1.29 -9.56
C ALA A 209 6.82 1.16 -11.09
N LEU A 210 5.74 0.57 -11.61
CA LEU A 210 5.46 0.53 -13.06
C LEU A 210 5.32 1.94 -13.64
N LEU A 211 4.68 2.85 -12.91
CA LEU A 211 4.57 4.25 -13.33
C LEU A 211 5.93 4.95 -13.36
N ALA A 212 6.82 4.70 -12.39
CA ALA A 212 8.19 5.21 -12.46
C ALA A 212 8.96 4.68 -13.70
N LEU A 213 8.61 3.50 -14.20
CA LEU A 213 9.18 2.91 -15.43
C LEU A 213 8.44 3.34 -16.70
N ARG A 214 7.42 4.20 -16.59
CA ARG A 214 6.55 4.65 -17.69
C ARG A 214 5.72 3.53 -18.33
N GLU A 215 5.48 2.45 -17.60
CA GLU A 215 4.61 1.33 -18.01
C GLU A 215 3.16 1.60 -17.61
N THR A 216 2.58 2.69 -18.14
CA THR A 216 1.26 3.19 -17.72
C THR A 216 0.13 2.18 -17.91
N ALA A 217 0.08 1.50 -19.06
CA ALA A 217 -0.97 0.52 -19.35
C ALA A 217 -0.93 -0.64 -18.35
N THR A 218 0.26 -1.22 -18.12
CA THR A 218 0.48 -2.29 -17.14
C THR A 218 0.11 -1.84 -15.73
N ALA A 219 0.47 -0.61 -15.33
CA ALA A 219 0.11 -0.07 -14.03
C ALA A 219 -1.40 0.05 -13.83
N GLN A 220 -2.14 0.48 -14.87
CA GLN A 220 -3.60 0.55 -14.84
C GLN A 220 -4.24 -0.84 -14.79
N ASP A 221 -3.68 -1.82 -15.49
CA ASP A 221 -4.14 -3.21 -15.45
C ASP A 221 -3.96 -3.82 -14.05
N GLU A 222 -2.79 -3.62 -13.45
CA GLU A 222 -2.50 -4.04 -12.07
C GLU A 222 -3.42 -3.34 -11.06
N ALA A 223 -3.66 -2.04 -11.22
CA ALA A 223 -4.55 -1.29 -10.34
C ALA A 223 -6.00 -1.78 -10.44
N ARG A 224 -6.49 -2.05 -11.65
CA ARG A 224 -7.83 -2.62 -11.88
C ARG A 224 -7.94 -4.01 -11.27
N ALA A 225 -6.95 -4.87 -11.50
CA ALA A 225 -6.92 -6.22 -10.94
C ALA A 225 -6.87 -6.20 -9.41
N GLY A 226 -6.21 -5.20 -8.81
CA GLY A 226 -6.12 -5.01 -7.36
C GLY A 226 -7.26 -4.26 -6.71
N GLU A 227 -8.29 -3.90 -7.49
CA GLU A 227 -9.40 -3.05 -7.05
C GLU A 227 -8.91 -1.73 -6.41
N LEU A 228 -7.75 -1.23 -6.87
CA LEU A 228 -7.12 -0.07 -6.27
C LEU A 228 -7.83 1.21 -6.69
N SER A 229 -8.21 2.02 -5.71
CA SER A 229 -8.71 3.36 -5.96
C SER A 229 -7.72 4.20 -6.76
N PRO A 230 -8.19 5.06 -7.69
CA PRO A 230 -7.36 6.04 -8.40
C PRO A 230 -6.48 6.90 -7.49
N LEU A 231 -6.86 7.09 -6.22
CA LEU A 231 -6.07 7.82 -5.23
C LEU A 231 -4.64 7.27 -5.07
N TRP A 232 -4.41 5.98 -5.35
CA TRP A 232 -3.09 5.35 -5.23
C TRP A 232 -2.16 5.59 -6.42
N TRP A 233 -2.69 5.86 -7.61
CA TRP A 233 -1.91 5.82 -8.85
C TRP A 233 -2.13 7.03 -9.78
N ALA A 234 -3.31 7.65 -9.78
CA ALA A 234 -3.65 8.68 -10.77
C ALA A 234 -2.82 9.96 -10.65
N ARG A 235 -2.44 10.37 -9.44
CA ARG A 235 -1.63 11.60 -9.23
C ARG A 235 -0.20 11.46 -9.75
N TRP A 236 0.30 10.23 -9.87
CA TRP A 236 1.63 9.96 -10.42
C TRP A 236 1.66 10.17 -11.92
N LEU A 237 0.58 9.81 -12.63
CA LEU A 237 0.43 10.07 -14.07
C LEU A 237 0.41 11.57 -14.41
N ALA A 238 -0.24 12.38 -13.57
CA ALA A 238 -0.32 13.83 -13.80
C ALA A 238 1.05 14.52 -13.68
N THR A 239 1.96 13.96 -12.88
CA THR A 239 3.28 14.58 -12.66
C THR A 239 4.18 14.44 -13.89
N ASP A 240 4.05 13.33 -14.65
CA ASP A 240 4.84 13.08 -15.86
C ASP A 240 4.48 14.01 -17.01
N VAL A 241 3.21 14.41 -17.11
CA VAL A 241 2.72 15.32 -18.18
C VAL A 241 3.24 16.74 -17.97
N GLU A 242 3.28 17.22 -16.72
CA GLU A 242 3.80 18.55 -16.40
C GLU A 242 5.33 18.65 -16.56
N GLU A 243 6.08 17.57 -16.33
CA GLU A 243 7.52 17.54 -16.58
C GLU A 243 7.85 17.46 -18.07
N ALA A 244 7.07 16.68 -18.85
CA ALA A 244 7.25 16.59 -20.31
C ALA A 244 6.99 17.91 -21.04
N GLN A 245 6.18 18.81 -20.47
CA GLN A 245 5.91 20.14 -21.03
C GLN A 245 7.01 21.17 -20.71
N LYS A 246 7.98 20.85 -19.84
CA LYS A 246 9.08 21.75 -19.44
C LYS A 246 10.41 21.45 -20.14
N ILE A 247 10.45 20.45 -21.02
CA ILE A 247 11.60 20.08 -21.87
C ILE A 247 11.33 20.57 -23.29
#